data_AF-V4RHM8-F1
#
_entry.id   AF-V4RHM8-F1
#
_cell.length_a   1.000
_cell.length_b   1.000
_cell.length_c   1.000
_cell.angle_alpha   90.00
_cell.angle_beta   90.00
_cell.angle_gamma   90.00
#
_symmetry.space_group_name_H-M   'P 1'
#
loop_
_entity.id
_entity.type
_entity.pdbx_description
1 polymer ?
#
loop_
_entity_poly.entity_id
_entity_poly.type
_entity_poly.pdbx_seq_one_letter_code
_entity_poly.pdbx_strand_id
1 'polypeptide(L)'
;MLTSRWTRWSIVPGVTLGGFFDGILLHQILQWHHLLSLVPGTEDLRAQVLWDGYFHALMYVVAAAGLWGLWRAHRRLEGGSGPHLLGGLLIGFGLWHMLDGVLSHWLLGIHRIKLDSPNPLMWDLAWFFAFGMLPAVAGLYLLRRDGGSGEGLPRAGLALLLVGAVTVGSGAWALQPPPGQSFTTVVFSHGVGPAEVMAAIADADGRLVWSDPAMGVVVVDVGPDQRWSFYRAGALLVEGSGLTAGCFDWVRA
;
A
#
# COMPACT_ATOMS: atom_id res chain seq x y z
N MET A 1 -17.18 23.74 -16.02
CA MET A 1 -17.06 22.99 -14.74
C MET A 1 -15.67 22.37 -14.56
N LEU A 2 -15.04 21.72 -15.56
CA LEU A 2 -13.64 21.26 -15.50
C LEU A 2 -12.59 22.31 -15.93
N THR A 3 -12.94 23.59 -15.91
CA THR A 3 -12.10 24.65 -16.50
C THR A 3 -10.87 24.96 -15.64
N SER A 4 -10.97 24.80 -14.32
CA SER A 4 -9.82 24.96 -13.43
C SER A 4 -8.80 23.84 -13.60
N ARG A 5 -7.52 24.20 -13.65
CA ARG A 5 -6.41 23.24 -13.64
C ARG A 5 -6.37 22.45 -12.33
N TRP A 6 -6.76 23.06 -11.22
CA TRP A 6 -6.86 22.39 -9.92
C TRP A 6 -7.86 21.22 -9.96
N THR A 7 -9.06 21.46 -10.48
CA THR A 7 -10.10 20.43 -10.59
C THR A 7 -9.70 19.31 -11.56
N ARG A 8 -8.93 19.62 -12.61
CA ARG A 8 -8.39 18.61 -13.51
C ARG A 8 -7.34 17.75 -12.82
N TRP A 9 -6.43 18.38 -12.09
CA TRP A 9 -5.39 17.65 -11.37
C TRP A 9 -5.92 16.89 -10.16
N SER A 10 -7.04 17.26 -9.55
CA SER A 10 -7.66 16.48 -8.47
C SER A 10 -8.26 15.15 -8.94
N ILE A 11 -8.57 15.00 -10.23
CA ILE A 11 -9.02 13.72 -10.80
C ILE A 11 -7.90 12.67 -10.77
N VAL A 12 -6.65 13.09 -10.98
CA VAL A 12 -5.52 12.14 -11.12
C VAL A 12 -5.25 11.36 -9.83
N PRO A 13 -5.15 11.98 -8.63
CA PRO A 13 -5.06 11.23 -7.39
C PRO A 13 -6.33 10.39 -7.11
N GLY A 14 -7.49 10.83 -7.59
CA GLY A 14 -8.72 10.04 -7.53
C GLY A 14 -8.59 8.70 -8.25
N VAL A 15 -8.05 8.71 -9.48
CA VAL A 15 -7.75 7.50 -10.24
C VAL A 15 -6.80 6.59 -9.45
N THR A 16 -5.77 7.16 -8.83
CA THR A 16 -4.81 6.37 -8.06
C THR A 16 -5.41 5.76 -6.81
N LEU A 17 -6.30 6.48 -6.12
CA LEU A 17 -7.03 5.95 -4.98
C LEU A 17 -7.95 4.82 -5.39
N GLY A 18 -8.57 4.91 -6.57
CA GLY A 18 -9.34 3.80 -7.15
C GLY A 18 -8.46 2.59 -7.42
N GLY A 19 -7.33 2.78 -8.09
CA GLY A 19 -6.37 1.70 -8.39
C GLY A 19 -5.81 1.03 -7.15
N PHE A 20 -5.43 1.80 -6.12
CA PHE A 20 -4.99 1.24 -4.84
C PHE A 20 -6.12 0.54 -4.09
N PHE A 21 -7.33 1.10 -4.09
CA PHE A 21 -8.47 0.47 -3.43
C PHE A 21 -8.74 -0.91 -4.03
N ASP A 22 -8.79 -0.99 -5.36
CA ASP A 22 -8.98 -2.22 -6.10
C ASP A 22 -7.82 -3.21 -5.89
N GLY A 23 -6.57 -2.78 -6.11
CA GLY A 23 -5.38 -3.63 -5.96
C GLY A 23 -5.16 -4.13 -4.53
N ILE A 24 -5.45 -3.33 -3.51
CA ILE A 24 -5.31 -3.77 -2.11
C ILE A 24 -6.51 -4.65 -1.72
N LEU A 25 -7.73 -4.16 -1.94
CA LEU A 25 -8.91 -4.88 -1.46
C LEU A 25 -9.15 -6.16 -2.24
N LEU A 26 -9.15 -6.11 -3.57
CA LEU A 26 -9.50 -7.25 -4.41
C LEU A 26 -8.32 -8.18 -4.66
N HIS A 27 -7.11 -7.66 -4.92
CA HIS A 27 -5.97 -8.53 -5.22
C HIS A 27 -5.27 -9.08 -3.98
N GLN A 28 -5.19 -8.31 -2.89
CA GLN A 28 -4.37 -8.69 -1.73
C GLN A 28 -5.22 -9.19 -0.56
N ILE A 29 -6.26 -8.46 -0.16
CA ILE A 29 -7.09 -8.81 1.01
C ILE A 29 -8.08 -9.91 0.67
N LEU A 30 -8.92 -9.70 -0.34
CA LEU A 30 -9.97 -10.64 -0.71
C LEU A 30 -9.46 -11.71 -1.69
N GLN A 31 -8.40 -11.40 -2.43
CA GLN A 31 -7.78 -12.28 -3.43
C GLN A 31 -8.80 -12.84 -4.43
N TRP A 32 -9.80 -12.03 -4.79
CA TRP A 32 -10.86 -12.46 -5.71
C TRP A 32 -10.37 -12.55 -7.16
N HIS A 33 -9.36 -11.75 -7.49
CA HIS A 33 -8.63 -11.78 -8.74
C HIS A 33 -7.30 -11.03 -8.59
N HIS A 34 -6.41 -11.22 -9.56
CA HIS A 34 -5.17 -10.50 -9.76
C HIS A 34 -5.21 -9.82 -11.14
N LEU A 35 -4.31 -8.86 -11.39
CA LEU A 35 -4.31 -8.07 -12.62
C LEU A 35 -4.33 -8.92 -13.91
N LEU A 36 -3.63 -10.06 -13.91
CA LEU A 36 -3.46 -10.90 -15.09
C LEU A 36 -4.10 -12.28 -14.91
N SER A 37 -5.12 -12.41 -14.06
CA SER A 37 -5.71 -13.72 -13.71
C SER A 37 -6.13 -14.59 -14.88
N LEU A 38 -6.55 -13.99 -16.00
CA LEU A 38 -7.00 -14.70 -17.20
C LEU A 38 -6.02 -14.58 -18.37
N VAL A 39 -4.82 -14.01 -18.15
CA VAL A 39 -3.80 -13.94 -19.19
C VAL A 39 -3.03 -15.28 -19.24
N PRO A 40 -2.97 -15.95 -20.41
CA PRO A 40 -2.23 -17.20 -20.53
C PRO A 40 -0.74 -17.03 -20.22
N GLY A 41 -0.16 -17.96 -19.46
CA GLY A 41 1.25 -17.95 -19.08
C GLY A 41 1.56 -17.12 -17.82
N THR A 42 0.54 -16.58 -17.14
CA THR A 42 0.68 -15.90 -15.85
C THR A 42 -0.10 -16.56 -14.71
N GLU A 43 -0.51 -17.82 -14.87
CA GLU A 43 -1.36 -18.54 -13.90
C GLU A 43 -0.67 -18.77 -12.55
N ASP A 44 0.66 -18.74 -12.52
CA ASP A 44 1.46 -18.86 -11.30
C ASP A 44 1.26 -17.67 -10.35
N LEU A 45 1.07 -17.96 -9.06
CA LEU A 45 0.77 -16.95 -8.05
C LEU A 45 1.91 -15.93 -7.89
N ARG A 46 3.18 -16.36 -8.01
CA ARG A 46 4.31 -15.43 -7.91
C ARG A 46 4.32 -14.48 -9.11
N ALA A 47 3.96 -14.94 -10.30
CA ALA A 47 3.78 -14.06 -11.46
C ALA A 47 2.64 -13.06 -11.25
N GLN A 48 1.48 -13.50 -10.75
CA GLN A 48 0.34 -12.62 -10.44
C GLN A 48 0.71 -11.53 -9.43
N VAL A 49 1.30 -11.92 -8.29
CA VAL A 49 1.73 -10.98 -7.24
C VAL A 49 2.79 -9.99 -7.76
N LEU A 50 3.69 -10.43 -8.63
CA LEU A 50 4.67 -9.55 -9.27
C LEU A 50 3.98 -8.46 -10.12
N TRP A 51 3.02 -8.86 -10.95
CA TRP A 51 2.29 -7.94 -11.82
C TRP A 51 1.37 -6.99 -11.05
N ASP A 52 0.76 -7.46 -9.95
CA ASP A 52 0.08 -6.57 -9.00
C ASP A 52 1.04 -5.54 -8.41
N GLY A 53 2.26 -5.94 -8.05
CA GLY A 53 3.30 -5.04 -7.58
C GLY A 53 3.67 -3.97 -8.62
N TYR A 54 3.84 -4.35 -9.89
CA TYR A 54 4.06 -3.39 -10.98
C TYR A 54 2.89 -2.45 -11.20
N PHE A 55 1.66 -2.95 -11.08
CA PHE A 55 0.46 -2.13 -11.13
C PHE A 55 0.44 -1.09 -10.00
N HIS A 56 0.76 -1.47 -8.77
CA HIS A 56 0.88 -0.54 -7.65
C HIS A 56 2.01 0.49 -7.87
N ALA A 57 3.16 0.05 -8.39
CA ALA A 57 4.26 0.95 -8.74
C ALA A 57 3.82 2.00 -9.78
N LEU A 58 3.06 1.59 -10.81
CA LEU A 58 2.45 2.51 -11.76
C LEU A 58 1.49 3.49 -11.07
N MET A 59 0.64 3.02 -10.16
CA MET A 59 -0.25 3.89 -9.39
C MET A 59 0.53 4.92 -8.55
N TYR A 60 1.68 4.58 -7.99
CA TYR A 60 2.54 5.57 -7.31
C TYR A 60 3.07 6.65 -8.26
N VAL A 61 3.47 6.28 -9.48
CA VAL A 61 3.91 7.26 -10.49
C VAL A 61 2.77 8.21 -10.87
N VAL A 62 1.57 7.67 -11.11
CA VAL A 62 0.38 8.47 -11.42
C VAL A 62 0.02 9.37 -10.24
N ALA A 63 0.15 8.89 -9.00
CA ALA A 63 -0.14 9.65 -7.80
C ALA A 63 0.85 10.82 -7.64
N ALA A 64 2.14 10.57 -7.86
CA ALA A 64 3.17 11.61 -7.84
C ALA A 64 2.90 12.68 -8.91
N ALA A 65 2.49 12.29 -10.12
CA ALA A 65 2.11 13.22 -11.18
C ALA A 65 0.88 14.07 -10.80
N GLY A 66 -0.14 13.45 -10.20
CA GLY A 66 -1.35 14.14 -9.71
C GLY A 66 -1.05 15.15 -8.60
N LEU A 67 -0.27 14.74 -7.61
CA LEU A 67 0.17 15.61 -6.50
C LEU A 67 1.06 16.75 -6.99
N TRP A 68 1.98 16.49 -7.92
CA TRP A 68 2.79 17.53 -8.54
C TRP A 68 1.95 18.53 -9.33
N GLY A 69 0.94 18.05 -10.07
CA GLY A 69 -0.02 18.88 -10.78
C GLY A 69 -0.82 19.80 -9.85
N LEU A 70 -1.34 19.25 -8.74
CA LEU A 70 -2.01 20.01 -7.69
C LEU A 70 -1.08 21.06 -7.07
N TRP A 71 0.15 20.67 -6.72
CA TRP A 71 1.17 21.59 -6.18
C TRP A 71 1.46 22.74 -7.14
N ARG A 72 1.61 22.47 -8.44
CA ARG A 72 1.84 23.49 -9.47
C ARG A 72 0.64 24.43 -9.64
N ALA A 73 -0.58 23.90 -9.60
CA ALA A 73 -1.81 24.71 -9.65
C ALA A 73 -1.93 25.62 -8.42
N HIS A 74 -1.62 25.09 -7.22
CA HIS A 74 -1.59 25.88 -5.99
C HIS A 74 -0.56 27.03 -6.05
N ARG A 75 0.67 26.73 -6.51
CA ARG A 75 1.75 27.72 -6.67
C ARG A 75 1.41 28.85 -7.64
N ARG A 76 0.47 28.63 -8.55
CA ARG A 76 -0.02 29.62 -9.53
C ARG A 76 -1.26 30.38 -9.05
N LEU A 77 -1.65 30.22 -7.79
CA LEU A 77 -2.87 30.77 -7.21
C LEU A 77 -4.15 30.29 -7.92
N GLU A 78 -4.08 29.14 -8.62
CA GLU A 78 -5.23 28.47 -9.25
C GLU A 78 -5.87 27.42 -8.30
N GLY A 79 -5.53 27.46 -7.00
CA GLY A 79 -6.04 26.54 -5.98
C GLY A 79 -7.57 26.62 -5.85
N GLY A 80 -8.24 25.48 -5.86
CA GLY A 80 -9.69 25.38 -5.70
C GLY A 80 -10.12 25.08 -4.27
N SER A 81 -11.43 25.16 -4.02
CA SER A 81 -12.03 24.83 -2.72
C SER A 81 -11.89 23.34 -2.37
N GLY A 82 -12.04 23.00 -1.09
CA GLY A 82 -12.07 21.61 -0.61
C GLY A 82 -13.10 20.73 -1.35
N PRO A 83 -14.34 21.19 -1.60
CA PRO A 83 -15.31 20.45 -2.41
C PRO A 83 -14.87 20.22 -3.87
N HIS A 84 -14.10 21.13 -4.48
CA HIS A 84 -13.55 20.90 -5.82
C HIS A 84 -12.44 19.83 -5.83
N LEU A 85 -11.65 19.75 -4.76
CA LEU A 85 -10.69 18.67 -4.56
C LEU A 85 -11.44 17.34 -4.39
N LEU A 86 -12.37 17.26 -3.44
CA LEU A 86 -13.16 16.05 -3.17
C LEU A 86 -13.96 15.60 -4.39
N GLY A 87 -14.61 16.53 -5.09
CA GLY A 87 -15.38 16.24 -6.31
C GLY A 87 -14.51 15.64 -7.41
N GLY A 88 -13.30 16.18 -7.62
CA GLY A 88 -12.35 15.60 -8.57
C GLY A 88 -11.83 14.23 -8.13
N LEU A 89 -11.51 14.05 -6.85
CA LEU A 89 -11.07 12.76 -6.30
C LEU A 89 -12.14 11.67 -6.53
N LEU A 90 -13.41 11.96 -6.25
CA LEU A 90 -14.52 11.03 -6.46
C LEU A 90 -14.74 10.72 -7.94
N ILE A 91 -14.61 11.71 -8.82
CA ILE A 91 -14.66 11.49 -10.28
C ILE A 91 -13.53 10.57 -10.71
N GLY A 92 -12.29 10.84 -10.28
CA GLY A 92 -11.15 10.00 -10.62
C GLY A 92 -11.29 8.57 -10.11
N PHE A 93 -11.73 8.41 -8.86
CA PHE A 93 -11.98 7.11 -8.25
C PHE A 93 -13.01 6.31 -9.05
N GLY A 94 -14.12 6.96 -9.43
CA GLY A 94 -15.13 6.35 -10.28
C GLY A 94 -14.63 5.99 -11.67
N LEU A 95 -13.86 6.90 -12.30
CA LEU A 95 -13.29 6.69 -13.62
C LEU A 95 -12.37 5.48 -13.66
N TRP A 96 -11.54 5.25 -12.64
CA TRP A 96 -10.70 4.05 -12.57
C TRP A 96 -11.53 2.77 -12.69
N HIS A 97 -12.53 2.58 -11.81
CA HIS A 97 -13.35 1.37 -11.80
C HIS A 97 -14.19 1.19 -13.06
N MET A 98 -14.63 2.30 -13.67
CA MET A 98 -15.33 2.25 -14.95
C MET A 98 -14.39 1.84 -16.10
N LEU A 99 -13.17 2.37 -16.12
CA LEU A 99 -12.16 2.02 -17.11
C LEU A 99 -11.74 0.56 -16.96
N ASP A 100 -11.46 0.11 -15.74
CA ASP A 100 -11.09 -1.29 -15.49
C ASP A 100 -12.24 -2.25 -15.85
N GLY A 101 -13.47 -1.92 -15.43
CA GLY A 101 -14.66 -2.71 -15.79
C GLY A 101 -14.88 -2.82 -17.30
N VAL A 102 -14.74 -1.73 -18.06
CA VAL A 102 -14.96 -1.76 -19.51
C VAL A 102 -13.77 -2.37 -20.24
N LEU A 103 -12.57 -1.87 -19.96
CA LEU A 103 -11.37 -2.24 -20.69
C LEU A 103 -10.85 -3.60 -20.26
N SER A 104 -10.59 -3.81 -18.98
CA SER A 104 -9.95 -5.03 -18.48
C SER A 104 -10.92 -6.19 -18.42
N HIS A 105 -12.14 -5.99 -17.88
CA HIS A 105 -13.08 -7.10 -17.68
C HIS A 105 -13.85 -7.49 -18.95
N TRP A 106 -14.35 -6.50 -19.70
CA TRP A 106 -15.28 -6.78 -20.81
C TRP A 106 -14.61 -6.77 -22.17
N LEU A 107 -13.69 -5.85 -22.43
CA LEU A 107 -13.04 -5.73 -23.74
C LEU A 107 -11.84 -6.68 -23.87
N LEU A 108 -10.91 -6.61 -22.93
CA LEU A 108 -9.68 -7.42 -22.94
C LEU A 108 -9.89 -8.78 -22.28
N GLY A 109 -10.79 -8.87 -21.29
CA GLY A 109 -11.09 -10.10 -20.57
C GLY A 109 -9.89 -10.64 -19.78
N ILE A 110 -9.01 -9.77 -19.30
CA ILE A 110 -7.75 -10.16 -18.62
C ILE A 110 -7.94 -10.55 -17.15
N HIS A 111 -9.05 -10.11 -16.54
CA HIS A 111 -9.52 -10.53 -15.21
C HIS A 111 -11.01 -10.21 -15.08
N ARG A 112 -11.66 -10.65 -13.99
CA ARG A 112 -13.05 -10.33 -13.63
C ARG A 112 -13.11 -10.03 -12.14
N ILE A 113 -14.10 -9.27 -11.66
CA ILE A 113 -14.18 -8.87 -10.24
C ILE A 113 -14.14 -10.07 -9.29
N LYS A 114 -14.93 -11.10 -9.58
CA LYS A 114 -15.03 -12.30 -8.75
C LYS A 114 -15.12 -13.54 -9.64
N LEU A 115 -13.95 -14.07 -9.99
CA LEU A 115 -13.77 -15.17 -10.95
C LEU A 115 -14.44 -16.48 -10.50
N ASP A 116 -14.42 -16.76 -9.20
CA ASP A 116 -14.99 -17.96 -8.58
C ASP A 116 -16.52 -17.90 -8.41
N SER A 117 -17.18 -16.82 -8.86
CA SER A 117 -18.63 -16.69 -8.76
C SER A 117 -19.35 -17.46 -9.87
N PRO A 118 -20.53 -18.07 -9.59
CA PRO A 118 -21.41 -18.59 -10.63
C PRO A 118 -21.91 -17.54 -11.62
N ASN A 119 -21.83 -16.25 -11.28
CA ASN A 119 -22.21 -15.14 -12.16
C ASN A 119 -21.21 -13.98 -12.06
N PRO A 120 -20.06 -14.06 -12.76
CA PRO A 120 -19.04 -13.00 -12.72
C PRO A 120 -19.54 -11.66 -13.25
N LEU A 121 -20.44 -11.67 -14.24
CA LEU A 121 -20.99 -10.45 -14.83
C LEU A 121 -21.80 -9.64 -13.82
N MET A 122 -22.57 -10.29 -12.94
CA MET A 122 -23.29 -9.61 -11.88
C MET A 122 -22.34 -8.82 -10.96
N TRP A 123 -21.19 -9.42 -10.60
CA TRP A 123 -20.19 -8.76 -9.76
C TRP A 123 -19.51 -7.60 -10.48
N ASP A 124 -19.18 -7.74 -11.77
CA ASP A 124 -18.64 -6.63 -12.55
C ASP A 124 -19.61 -5.44 -12.60
N LEU A 125 -20.90 -5.70 -12.86
CA LEU A 125 -21.91 -4.66 -12.91
C LEU A 125 -22.10 -4.00 -11.54
N ALA A 126 -22.21 -4.81 -10.47
CA ALA A 126 -22.36 -4.29 -9.11
C ALA A 126 -21.17 -3.38 -8.74
N TRP A 127 -19.95 -3.81 -9.03
CA TRP A 127 -18.73 -3.04 -8.76
C TRP A 127 -18.67 -1.77 -9.60
N PHE A 128 -18.95 -1.87 -10.91
CA PHE A 128 -19.00 -0.75 -11.83
C PHE A 128 -19.98 0.33 -11.38
N PHE A 129 -21.18 -0.05 -10.91
CA PHE A 129 -22.16 0.94 -10.45
C PHE A 129 -21.83 1.49 -9.06
N ALA A 130 -21.44 0.63 -8.12
CA ALA A 130 -21.20 1.03 -6.73
C ALA A 130 -19.93 1.86 -6.55
N PHE A 131 -18.83 1.50 -7.22
CA PHE A 131 -17.52 2.13 -7.07
C PHE A 131 -17.10 2.96 -8.29
N GLY A 132 -17.71 2.71 -9.46
CA GLY A 132 -17.52 3.53 -10.66
C GLY A 132 -18.50 4.70 -10.77
N MET A 133 -19.74 4.37 -11.16
CA MET A 133 -20.77 5.36 -11.50
C MET A 133 -21.18 6.23 -10.29
N LEU A 134 -21.45 5.63 -9.14
CA LEU A 134 -21.96 6.34 -7.97
C LEU A 134 -20.98 7.40 -7.46
N PRO A 135 -19.68 7.11 -7.25
CA PRO A 135 -18.68 8.12 -6.90
C PRO A 135 -18.52 9.19 -7.98
N ALA A 136 -18.50 8.81 -9.26
CA ALA A 136 -18.37 9.77 -10.36
C ALA A 136 -19.53 10.78 -10.40
N VAL A 137 -20.76 10.30 -10.25
CA VAL A 137 -21.97 11.16 -10.19
C VAL A 137 -21.96 12.04 -8.94
N ALA A 138 -21.58 11.48 -7.78
CA ALA A 138 -21.45 12.26 -6.54
C ALA A 138 -20.40 13.38 -6.69
N GLY A 139 -19.25 13.08 -7.30
CA GLY A 139 -18.22 14.08 -7.56
C GLY A 139 -18.69 15.17 -8.53
N LEU A 140 -19.39 14.81 -9.60
CA LEU A 140 -20.01 15.77 -10.53
C LEU A 140 -21.03 16.66 -9.84
N TYR A 141 -21.82 16.10 -8.92
CA TYR A 141 -22.80 16.84 -8.15
C TYR A 141 -22.16 17.86 -7.21
N LEU A 142 -21.06 17.49 -6.53
CA LEU A 142 -20.29 18.41 -5.69
C LEU A 142 -19.72 19.58 -6.51
N LEU A 143 -19.17 19.30 -7.69
CA LEU A 143 -18.66 20.34 -8.60
C LEU A 143 -19.76 21.28 -9.14
N ARG A 144 -21.04 20.89 -9.05
CA ARG A 144 -22.19 21.71 -9.49
C ARG A 144 -22.75 22.61 -8.38
N ARG A 145 -22.50 22.30 -7.11
CA ARG A 145 -23.09 23.01 -5.97
C ARG A 145 -22.28 24.19 -5.44
N ASP A 146 -20.99 24.28 -5.75
CA ASP A 146 -20.13 25.34 -5.22
C ASP A 146 -20.28 26.67 -5.97
N GLY A 147 -21.26 27.46 -5.50
CA GLY A 147 -21.37 28.91 -5.71
C GLY A 147 -21.24 29.73 -4.41
N GLY A 148 -20.73 29.17 -3.31
CA GLY A 148 -20.71 29.87 -2.02
C GLY A 148 -19.68 29.37 -1.00
N SER A 149 -18.96 30.33 -0.41
CA SER A 149 -18.14 30.31 0.82
C SER A 149 -16.92 29.38 0.89
N GLY A 150 -15.75 29.94 0.58
CA GLY A 150 -14.90 30.59 1.60
C GLY A 150 -14.45 29.78 2.82
N GLU A 151 -13.13 29.76 3.01
CA GLU A 151 -12.36 29.53 4.25
C GLU A 151 -12.28 28.10 4.83
N GLY A 152 -11.06 27.55 4.84
CA GLY A 152 -10.79 26.25 5.46
C GLY A 152 -9.32 25.89 5.70
N LEU A 153 -8.40 26.86 5.80
CA LEU A 153 -7.01 26.58 6.19
C LEU A 153 -6.85 25.91 7.58
N PRO A 154 -7.60 26.28 8.65
CA PRO A 154 -7.33 25.73 9.98
C PRO A 154 -7.77 24.26 10.16
N ARG A 155 -8.76 23.79 9.40
CA ARG A 155 -9.23 22.39 9.46
C ARG A 155 -8.31 21.41 8.75
N ALA A 156 -7.70 21.82 7.64
CA ALA A 156 -6.75 20.99 6.90
C ALA A 156 -5.43 20.79 7.68
N GLY A 157 -4.93 21.84 8.35
CA GLY A 157 -3.74 21.73 9.20
C GLY A 157 -3.93 20.79 10.38
N LEU A 158 -5.06 20.88 11.08
CA LEU A 158 -5.39 19.97 12.17
C LEU A 158 -5.55 18.52 11.68
N ALA A 159 -6.22 18.30 10.54
CA ALA A 159 -6.37 16.97 9.96
C ALA A 159 -5.01 16.35 9.59
N LEU A 160 -4.10 17.13 8.98
CA LEU A 160 -2.74 16.68 8.68
C LEU A 160 -1.94 16.35 9.93
N LEU A 161 -2.06 17.16 10.99
CA LEU A 161 -1.40 16.89 12.27
C LEU A 161 -1.95 15.61 12.93
N LEU A 162 -3.27 15.41 12.90
CA LEU A 162 -3.89 14.20 13.45
C LEU A 162 -3.51 12.95 12.67
N VAL A 163 -3.54 13.00 11.33
CA VAL A 163 -3.10 11.88 10.48
C VAL A 163 -1.63 11.60 10.69
N GLY A 164 -0.79 12.64 10.77
CA GLY A 164 0.63 12.50 11.07
C GLY A 164 0.86 11.85 12.43
N ALA A 165 0.17 12.33 13.47
CA ALA A 165 0.27 11.78 14.83
C ALA A 165 -0.20 10.32 14.90
N VAL A 166 -1.30 9.97 14.25
CA VAL A 166 -1.79 8.58 14.18
C VAL A 166 -0.80 7.71 13.43
N THR A 167 -0.29 8.15 12.28
CA THR A 167 0.66 7.36 11.48
C THR A 167 1.96 7.10 12.23
N VAL A 168 2.53 8.14 12.85
CA VAL A 168 3.73 8.01 13.69
C VAL A 168 3.44 7.16 14.93
N GLY A 169 2.29 7.34 15.56
CA GLY A 169 1.86 6.55 16.71
C GLY A 169 1.69 5.07 16.39
N SER A 170 1.05 4.74 15.27
CA SER A 170 0.90 3.37 14.77
C SER A 170 2.26 2.76 14.40
N GLY A 171 3.15 3.53 13.77
CA GLY A 171 4.52 3.10 13.50
C GLY A 171 5.30 2.80 14.78
N ALA A 172 5.23 3.69 15.77
CA ALA A 172 5.88 3.50 17.08
C ALA A 172 5.28 2.30 17.85
N TRP A 173 3.97 2.07 17.75
CA TRP A 173 3.30 0.91 18.32
C TRP A 173 3.76 -0.40 17.66
N ALA A 174 3.87 -0.41 16.32
CA ALA A 174 4.32 -1.57 15.57
C ALA A 174 5.80 -1.93 15.82
N LEU A 175 6.59 -1.04 16.42
CA LEU A 175 7.96 -1.32 16.85
C LEU A 175 8.06 -1.99 18.23
N GLN A 176 6.95 -2.18 18.94
CA GLN A 176 6.98 -2.80 20.26
C GLN A 176 7.08 -4.33 20.14
N PRO A 177 8.04 -4.98 20.82
CA PRO A 177 8.12 -6.43 20.85
C PRO A 177 6.94 -7.03 21.64
N PRO A 178 6.46 -8.23 21.28
CA PRO A 178 5.42 -8.96 21.99
C PRO A 178 5.85 -9.24 23.43
N PRO A 179 4.93 -9.07 24.40
CA PRO A 179 5.23 -9.40 25.78
C PRO A 179 5.52 -10.91 25.92
N GLY A 180 6.71 -11.24 26.46
CA GLY A 180 7.10 -12.61 26.78
C GLY A 180 7.87 -13.36 25.69
N GLN A 181 8.33 -12.70 24.61
CA GLN A 181 9.16 -13.32 23.58
C GLN A 181 10.65 -13.07 23.86
N SER A 182 11.38 -14.13 24.23
CA SER A 182 12.83 -14.07 24.54
C SER A 182 13.71 -14.26 23.30
N PHE A 183 13.13 -14.67 22.17
CA PHE A 183 13.86 -14.99 20.97
C PHE A 183 14.02 -13.78 20.04
N THR A 184 15.07 -13.80 19.24
CA THR A 184 15.43 -12.75 18.27
C THR A 184 15.70 -13.42 16.93
N THR A 185 14.94 -13.07 15.90
CA THR A 185 15.20 -13.47 14.53
C THR A 185 16.26 -12.58 13.91
N VAL A 186 17.27 -13.18 13.29
CA VAL A 186 18.34 -12.48 12.59
C VAL A 186 18.41 -12.98 11.15
N VAL A 187 18.40 -12.05 10.21
CA VAL A 187 18.59 -12.33 8.78
C VAL A 187 19.97 -11.87 8.38
N PHE A 188 20.81 -12.78 7.92
CA PHE A 188 22.16 -12.49 7.42
C PHE A 188 22.17 -12.27 5.91
N SER A 189 23.12 -11.47 5.44
CA SER A 189 23.33 -11.32 4.00
C SER A 189 23.87 -12.63 3.39
N HIS A 190 23.58 -12.87 2.11
CA HIS A 190 24.02 -14.08 1.39
C HIS A 190 25.54 -14.30 1.36
N GLY A 191 26.34 -13.29 1.70
CA GLY A 191 27.80 -13.39 1.76
C GLY A 191 28.34 -13.91 3.09
N VAL A 192 27.52 -14.03 4.14
CA VAL A 192 27.95 -14.49 5.47
C VAL A 192 27.78 -16.00 5.55
N GLY A 193 28.87 -16.70 5.82
CA GLY A 193 28.88 -18.16 5.90
C GLY A 193 28.31 -18.70 7.22
N PRO A 194 27.84 -19.97 7.28
CA PRO A 194 27.32 -20.57 8.51
C PRO A 194 28.30 -20.51 9.71
N ALA A 195 29.61 -20.64 9.45
CA ALA A 195 30.63 -20.55 10.49
C ALA A 195 30.72 -19.13 11.09
N GLU A 196 30.56 -18.10 10.26
CA GLU A 196 30.57 -16.70 10.69
C GLU A 196 29.30 -16.34 11.45
N VAL A 197 28.15 -16.85 11.01
CA VAL A 197 26.88 -16.74 11.74
C VAL A 197 26.99 -17.35 13.13
N MET A 198 27.52 -18.57 13.25
CA MET A 198 27.71 -19.21 14.55
C MET A 198 28.71 -18.46 15.44
N ALA A 199 29.76 -17.87 14.87
CA ALA A 199 30.71 -17.04 15.61
C ALA A 199 30.03 -15.77 16.15
N ALA A 200 29.20 -15.11 15.33
CA ALA A 200 28.44 -13.94 15.73
C ALA A 200 27.46 -14.24 16.88
N ILE A 201 26.82 -15.41 16.84
CA ILE A 201 25.93 -15.87 17.93
C ILE A 201 26.73 -16.08 19.21
N ALA A 202 27.90 -16.72 19.13
CA ALA A 202 28.76 -16.95 20.29
C ALA A 202 29.31 -15.64 20.87
N ASP A 203 29.74 -14.70 20.04
CA ASP A 203 30.23 -13.38 20.46
C ASP A 203 29.15 -12.53 21.15
N ALA A 204 27.88 -12.73 20.77
CA ALA A 204 26.73 -12.10 21.38
C ALA A 204 26.25 -12.79 22.68
N ASP A 205 26.96 -13.84 23.13
CA ASP A 205 26.52 -14.73 24.23
C ASP A 205 25.10 -15.28 23.99
N GLY A 206 24.78 -15.55 22.73
CA GLY A 206 23.47 -16.02 22.28
C GLY A 206 23.42 -17.54 22.14
N ARG A 207 22.22 -18.10 22.21
CA ARG A 207 21.97 -19.51 21.91
C ARG A 207 21.13 -19.65 20.66
N LEU A 208 21.60 -20.43 19.68
CA LEU A 208 20.80 -20.79 18.52
C LEU A 208 19.59 -21.64 18.94
N VAL A 209 18.39 -21.22 18.53
CA VAL A 209 17.12 -21.91 18.76
C VAL A 209 16.68 -22.63 17.49
N TRP A 210 16.79 -21.95 16.34
CA TRP A 210 16.43 -22.50 15.04
C TRP A 210 17.22 -21.82 13.93
N SER A 211 17.47 -22.51 12.82
CA SER A 211 17.97 -21.91 11.59
C SER A 211 17.37 -22.56 10.36
N ASP A 212 17.36 -21.83 9.25
CA ASP A 212 17.24 -22.46 7.94
C ASP A 212 18.54 -23.23 7.59
N PRO A 213 18.53 -24.12 6.57
CA PRO A 213 19.71 -24.90 6.21
C PRO A 213 20.93 -24.06 5.77
N ALA A 214 20.71 -22.86 5.21
CA ALA A 214 21.79 -21.99 4.79
C ALA A 214 22.31 -21.07 5.92
N MET A 215 21.66 -21.07 7.08
CA MET A 215 21.85 -20.08 8.17
C MET A 215 21.70 -18.63 7.70
N GLY A 216 20.94 -18.39 6.63
CA GLY A 216 20.57 -17.04 6.22
C GLY A 216 19.53 -16.42 7.15
N VAL A 217 18.73 -17.23 7.83
CA VAL A 217 17.78 -16.82 8.86
C VAL A 217 17.97 -17.70 10.09
N VAL A 218 18.22 -17.06 11.22
CA VAL A 218 18.38 -17.73 12.52
C VAL A 218 17.45 -17.13 13.56
N VAL A 219 16.99 -17.96 14.49
CA VAL A 219 16.29 -17.55 15.69
C VAL A 219 17.21 -17.84 16.86
N VAL A 220 17.53 -16.82 17.65
CA VAL A 220 18.49 -16.90 18.75
C VAL A 220 17.87 -16.41 20.06
N ASP A 221 18.21 -17.04 21.16
CA ASP A 221 17.94 -16.55 22.51
C ASP A 221 19.14 -15.69 22.92
N VAL A 222 18.94 -14.38 23.02
CA VAL A 222 20.03 -13.40 23.21
C VAL A 222 19.53 -12.19 23.98
N GLY A 223 20.41 -11.62 24.81
CA GLY A 223 20.11 -10.42 25.59
C GLY A 223 19.78 -9.22 24.68
N PRO A 224 18.81 -8.34 25.05
CA PRO A 224 18.43 -7.18 24.25
C PRO A 224 19.61 -6.26 23.89
N ASP A 225 20.56 -6.11 24.81
CA ASP A 225 21.74 -5.25 24.67
C ASP A 225 22.72 -5.75 23.59
N GLN A 226 22.67 -7.04 23.27
CA GLN A 226 23.57 -7.69 22.32
C GLN A 226 23.00 -7.73 20.90
N ARG A 227 21.70 -7.49 20.69
CA ARG A 227 21.04 -7.58 19.37
C ARG A 227 21.72 -6.74 18.29
N TRP A 228 22.21 -5.55 18.66
CA TRP A 228 22.89 -4.67 17.70
C TRP A 228 24.24 -5.20 17.20
N SER A 229 24.87 -6.14 17.91
CA SER A 229 26.18 -6.69 17.52
C SER A 229 26.10 -7.46 16.20
N PHE A 230 24.96 -8.13 15.92
CA PHE A 230 24.74 -8.92 14.72
C PHE A 230 24.86 -8.10 13.42
N TYR A 231 24.52 -6.80 13.43
CA TYR A 231 24.72 -5.95 12.25
C TYR A 231 26.20 -5.80 11.88
N ARG A 232 27.12 -5.84 12.87
CA ARG A 232 28.57 -5.83 12.62
C ARG A 232 29.06 -7.13 11.99
N ALA A 233 28.32 -8.22 12.21
CA ALA A 233 28.57 -9.53 11.61
C ALA A 233 27.84 -9.74 10.27
N GLY A 234 27.30 -8.68 9.66
CA GLY A 234 26.67 -8.76 8.34
C GLY A 234 25.20 -9.17 8.36
N ALA A 235 24.52 -9.03 9.50
CA ALA A 235 23.06 -9.09 9.54
C ALA A 235 22.45 -7.93 8.74
N LEU A 236 21.42 -8.25 7.95
CA LEU A 236 20.58 -7.29 7.23
C LEU A 236 19.39 -6.84 8.09
N LEU A 237 18.89 -7.73 8.96
CA LEU A 237 17.75 -7.47 9.82
C LEU A 237 17.94 -8.20 11.15
N VAL A 238 17.75 -7.48 12.25
CA VAL A 238 17.74 -8.03 13.61
C VAL A 238 16.44 -7.64 14.29
N GLU A 239 15.68 -8.64 14.69
CA GLU A 239 14.43 -8.47 15.43
C GLU A 239 14.65 -7.71 16.75
N GLY A 240 13.70 -6.85 17.14
CA GLY A 240 13.75 -6.17 18.44
C GLY A 240 14.98 -5.28 18.69
N SER A 241 15.73 -4.87 17.64
CA SER A 241 16.84 -3.91 17.74
C SER A 241 16.38 -2.45 17.61
N GLY A 242 15.07 -2.19 17.49
CA GLY A 242 14.50 -0.83 17.39
C GLY A 242 14.39 -0.26 15.98
N LEU A 243 14.77 -1.01 14.94
CA LEU A 243 14.53 -0.64 13.53
C LEU A 243 13.78 -1.76 12.79
N THR A 244 12.71 -1.38 12.09
CA THR A 244 12.09 -2.06 10.93
C THR A 244 11.58 -3.50 11.04
N ALA A 245 11.69 -4.19 12.18
CA ALA A 245 11.37 -5.62 12.26
C ALA A 245 10.16 -6.03 13.12
N GLY A 246 9.47 -5.11 13.80
CA GLY A 246 8.47 -5.47 14.83
C GLY A 246 7.24 -6.27 14.38
N CYS A 247 7.00 -6.43 13.06
CA CYS A 247 5.95 -7.31 12.55
C CYS A 247 6.38 -8.79 12.49
N PHE A 248 7.68 -9.09 12.42
CA PHE A 248 8.18 -10.47 12.47
C PHE A 248 7.97 -11.12 13.84
N ASP A 249 8.01 -10.32 14.91
CA ASP A 249 7.84 -10.79 16.28
C ASP A 249 6.46 -11.47 16.53
N TRP A 250 5.40 -11.06 15.82
CA TRP A 250 4.05 -11.58 16.07
C TRP A 250 3.76 -12.96 15.44
N VAL A 251 4.70 -13.51 14.66
CA VAL A 251 4.54 -14.84 14.05
C VAL A 251 4.89 -15.90 15.08
N ARG A 252 3.86 -16.58 15.63
CA ARG A 252 4.06 -17.78 16.44
C ARG A 252 4.37 -18.96 15.53
N ALA A 253 5.53 -19.59 15.74
CA ALA A 253 5.85 -20.91 15.20
C ALA A 253 5.03 -22.01 15.90
#